data_AF-C5KUS0-F1
#
_entry.id   AF-C5KUS0-F1
#
_cell.length_a   1.000
_cell.length_b   1.000
_cell.length_c   1.000
_cell.angle_alpha   90.00
_cell.angle_beta   90.00
_cell.angle_gamma   90.00
#
_symmetry.space_group_name_H-M   'P 1'
#
loop_
_entity.id
_entity.type
_entity.pdbx_description
1 polymer ?
#
loop_
_entity_poly.entity_id
_entity_poly.type
_entity_poly.pdbx_seq_one_letter_code
_entity_poly.pdbx_strand_id
1 'polypeptide(L)'
;MTVTATRSDTPQEDSGGIPRFLGVVDDIMEVCDGSSMASGKRKEVKALLDKLHRIYTAAQEDLTGGQKKLIDLLEAHTKVKDELAQERIRGGSRGSALIWVTGGDIGSDDKSSEKRIAVSDRIAQKAKATIRDNFFAKDGRLGIRVSHDDQDVVRQAARSLGYEAKVLNPIEPELFARDVGNVSDDSLKEAIGEACLTAHRKGLNAFVRVKKESAVSLIKEGVKVGWRLLRVEEKHRKRMCFKCCAIGKEAHKANECNMVAKCYKCAREGHEGGNCPGGIAKCANCREEHRAIDHKVCPVALRQSGLGWGTWALGSSAGLRGR
;
A
#
# COMPACT_ATOMS: atom_id res chain seq x y z
N MET A 1 -3.10 -25.70 43.24
CA MET A 1 -4.03 -24.61 42.88
C MET A 1 -4.54 -24.91 41.49
N THR A 2 -5.73 -25.48 41.43
CA THR A 2 -6.38 -26.06 40.24
C THR A 2 -7.25 -24.98 39.60
N VAL A 3 -6.97 -24.63 38.35
CA VAL A 3 -7.79 -23.67 37.58
C VAL A 3 -8.81 -24.46 36.77
N THR A 4 -10.07 -24.38 37.19
CA THR A 4 -11.24 -24.90 36.48
C THR A 4 -11.61 -23.96 35.33
N ALA A 5 -11.59 -24.48 34.10
CA ALA A 5 -12.09 -23.78 32.92
C ALA A 5 -13.62 -23.81 32.90
N THR A 6 -14.25 -22.65 32.94
CA THR A 6 -15.69 -22.47 32.73
C THR A 6 -16.01 -22.44 31.23
N ARG A 7 -17.02 -23.22 30.85
CA ARG A 7 -17.57 -23.37 29.48
C ARG A 7 -18.06 -22.03 28.94
N SER A 8 -17.79 -21.82 27.66
CA SER A 8 -18.34 -20.75 26.84
C SER A 8 -19.81 -21.02 26.51
N ASP A 9 -20.68 -20.10 26.90
CA ASP A 9 -22.06 -20.01 26.44
C ASP A 9 -22.07 -19.56 24.96
N THR A 10 -22.44 -20.47 24.08
CA THR A 10 -22.84 -20.13 22.71
C THR A 10 -24.28 -19.58 22.73
N PRO A 11 -24.58 -18.46 22.05
CA PRO A 11 -25.96 -18.01 21.92
C PRO A 11 -26.74 -19.02 21.08
N GLN A 12 -27.82 -19.51 21.65
CA GLN A 12 -28.78 -20.39 20.99
C GLN A 12 -29.53 -19.55 19.94
N GLU A 13 -29.24 -19.78 18.66
CA GLU A 13 -29.96 -19.16 17.54
C GLU A 13 -31.39 -19.70 17.49
N ASP A 14 -32.35 -18.85 17.86
CA ASP A 14 -33.79 -19.09 17.68
C ASP A 14 -34.12 -19.10 16.18
N SER A 15 -34.08 -20.29 15.58
CA SER A 15 -34.48 -20.58 14.19
C SER A 15 -36.01 -20.58 13.98
N GLY A 16 -36.78 -19.86 14.81
CA GLY A 16 -38.24 -19.96 14.92
C GLY A 16 -39.07 -19.33 13.80
N GLY A 17 -38.47 -18.76 12.75
CA GLY A 17 -39.18 -18.01 11.70
C GLY A 17 -39.78 -18.87 10.58
N ILE A 18 -39.01 -19.83 10.05
CA ILE A 18 -39.37 -20.58 8.84
C ILE A 18 -40.50 -21.61 9.09
N PRO A 19 -40.49 -22.39 10.19
CA PRO A 19 -41.57 -23.36 10.47
C PRO A 19 -42.94 -22.68 10.70
N ARG A 20 -42.95 -21.43 11.19
CA ARG A 20 -44.18 -20.68 11.47
C ARG A 20 -44.84 -20.10 10.22
N PHE A 21 -44.06 -19.76 9.19
CA PHE A 21 -44.59 -19.22 7.94
C PHE A 21 -45.31 -20.29 7.13
N LEU A 22 -44.69 -21.47 6.97
CA LEU A 22 -45.24 -22.57 6.21
C LEU A 22 -46.58 -23.06 6.79
N GLY A 23 -46.67 -23.19 8.12
CA GLY A 23 -47.93 -23.57 8.78
C GLY A 23 -49.09 -22.60 8.50
N VAL A 24 -48.84 -21.28 8.44
CA VAL A 24 -49.90 -20.30 8.13
C VAL A 24 -50.33 -20.38 6.67
N VAL A 25 -49.42 -20.72 5.75
CA VAL A 25 -49.76 -20.93 4.33
C VAL A 25 -50.60 -22.20 4.15
N ASP A 26 -50.23 -23.29 4.82
CA ASP A 26 -50.98 -24.54 4.81
C ASP A 26 -52.41 -24.35 5.36
N ASP A 27 -52.55 -23.62 6.47
CA ASP A 27 -53.85 -23.26 7.06
C ASP A 27 -54.73 -22.45 6.07
N ILE A 28 -54.14 -21.52 5.31
CA ILE A 28 -54.86 -20.71 4.32
C ILE A 28 -55.35 -21.58 3.16
N MET A 29 -54.51 -22.50 2.67
CA MET A 29 -54.84 -23.40 1.57
C MET A 29 -55.98 -24.34 1.95
N GLU A 30 -55.98 -24.90 3.16
CA GLU A 30 -57.04 -25.78 3.68
C GLU A 30 -58.40 -25.07 3.73
N VAL A 31 -58.43 -23.80 4.14
CA VAL A 31 -59.68 -23.01 4.19
C VAL A 31 -60.22 -22.68 2.79
N CYS A 32 -59.35 -22.55 1.80
CA CYS A 32 -59.68 -22.13 0.42
C CYS A 32 -60.20 -23.26 -0.49
N ASP A 33 -59.92 -24.54 -0.19
CA ASP A 33 -60.27 -25.69 -1.04
C ASP A 33 -61.80 -25.99 -1.13
N GLY A 34 -62.66 -25.25 -0.44
CA GLY A 34 -64.13 -25.40 -0.53
C GLY A 34 -64.81 -24.35 -1.43
N SER A 35 -65.43 -24.77 -2.55
CA SER A 35 -65.95 -23.94 -3.66
C SER A 35 -67.16 -23.01 -3.37
N SER A 36 -67.39 -22.58 -2.13
CA SER A 36 -68.35 -21.51 -1.81
C SER A 36 -67.97 -20.88 -0.46
N MET A 37 -67.26 -19.75 -0.49
CA MET A 37 -66.80 -19.07 0.72
C MET A 37 -67.96 -18.41 1.48
N ALA A 38 -68.50 -19.13 2.47
CA ALA A 38 -69.37 -18.59 3.50
C ALA A 38 -68.68 -17.43 4.25
N SER A 39 -69.45 -16.50 4.82
CA SER A 39 -68.90 -15.29 5.46
C SER A 39 -67.95 -15.59 6.63
N GLY A 40 -68.11 -16.74 7.30
CA GLY A 40 -67.21 -17.24 8.34
C GLY A 40 -65.81 -17.55 7.82
N LYS A 41 -65.71 -18.31 6.72
CA LYS A 41 -64.43 -18.64 6.06
C LYS A 41 -63.67 -17.40 5.59
N ARG A 42 -64.39 -16.38 5.10
CA ARG A 42 -63.77 -15.08 4.73
C ARG A 42 -63.11 -14.36 5.91
N LYS A 43 -63.69 -14.44 7.11
CA LYS A 43 -63.09 -13.84 8.32
C LYS A 43 -61.85 -14.60 8.76
N GLU A 44 -61.87 -15.92 8.64
CA GLU A 44 -60.76 -16.81 8.98
C GLU A 44 -59.56 -16.62 8.04
N VAL A 45 -59.78 -16.61 6.72
CA VAL A 45 -58.75 -16.30 5.72
C VAL A 45 -58.15 -14.92 5.97
N LYS A 46 -58.98 -13.91 6.28
CA LYS A 46 -58.48 -12.56 6.61
C LYS A 46 -57.58 -12.57 7.85
N ALA A 47 -57.95 -13.28 8.91
CA ALA A 47 -57.15 -13.38 10.13
C ALA A 47 -55.81 -14.08 9.88
N LEU A 48 -55.78 -15.11 9.04
CA LEU A 48 -54.55 -15.80 8.64
C LEU A 48 -53.65 -14.93 7.77
N LEU A 49 -54.22 -14.17 6.82
CA LEU A 49 -53.47 -13.19 6.01
C LEU A 49 -52.86 -12.08 6.88
N ASP A 50 -53.61 -11.56 7.86
CA ASP A 50 -53.10 -10.57 8.81
C ASP A 50 -51.94 -11.14 9.65
N LYS A 51 -52.02 -12.42 10.04
CA LYS A 51 -50.95 -13.13 10.76
C LYS A 51 -49.71 -13.33 9.87
N LEU A 52 -49.90 -13.72 8.60
CA LEU A 52 -48.83 -13.87 7.62
C LEU A 52 -48.11 -12.53 7.39
N HIS A 53 -48.88 -11.44 7.23
CA HIS A 53 -48.34 -10.11 7.05
C HIS A 53 -47.47 -9.67 8.24
N ARG A 54 -47.90 -9.94 9.48
CA ARG A 54 -47.10 -9.64 10.67
C ARG A 54 -45.79 -10.42 10.72
N ILE A 55 -45.82 -11.71 10.39
CA ILE A 55 -44.61 -12.55 10.35
C ILE A 55 -43.64 -12.05 9.29
N TYR A 56 -44.16 -11.71 8.09
CA TYR A 56 -43.36 -11.17 7.01
C TYR A 56 -42.72 -9.82 7.38
N THR A 57 -43.49 -8.89 7.95
CA THR A 57 -42.97 -7.58 8.38
C THR A 57 -41.91 -7.72 9.47
N ALA A 58 -42.11 -8.57 10.46
CA ALA A 58 -41.12 -8.84 11.51
C ALA A 58 -39.81 -9.42 10.93
N ALA A 59 -39.91 -10.40 10.04
CA ALA A 59 -38.73 -10.98 9.38
C ALA A 59 -37.98 -9.95 8.51
N GLN A 60 -38.71 -9.03 7.87
CA GLN A 60 -38.11 -7.95 7.09
C GLN A 60 -37.39 -6.94 7.99
N GLU A 61 -37.96 -6.58 9.13
CA GLU A 61 -37.31 -5.72 10.14
C GLU A 61 -36.04 -6.38 10.68
N ASP A 62 -36.07 -7.66 11.02
CA ASP A 62 -34.90 -8.42 11.49
C ASP A 62 -33.79 -8.47 10.43
N LEU A 63 -34.15 -8.70 9.16
CA LEU A 63 -33.19 -8.70 8.05
C LEU A 63 -32.51 -7.34 7.90
N THR A 64 -33.29 -6.25 7.93
CA THR A 64 -32.72 -4.89 7.84
C THR A 64 -31.85 -4.54 9.04
N GLY A 65 -32.22 -5.00 10.25
CA GLY A 65 -31.42 -4.86 11.45
C GLY A 65 -30.09 -5.63 11.37
N GLY A 66 -30.13 -6.87 10.84
CA GLY A 66 -28.94 -7.68 10.58
C GLY A 66 -28.01 -7.05 9.54
N GLN A 67 -28.56 -6.55 8.45
CA GLN A 67 -27.79 -5.84 7.42
C GLN A 67 -27.09 -4.60 7.98
N LYS A 68 -27.78 -3.81 8.82
CA LYS A 68 -27.17 -2.64 9.47
C LYS A 68 -25.99 -3.01 10.37
N LYS A 69 -26.13 -4.05 11.20
CA LYS A 69 -25.04 -4.56 12.04
C LYS A 69 -23.83 -5.02 11.21
N LEU A 70 -24.06 -5.65 10.06
CA LEU A 70 -23.00 -6.08 9.17
C LEU A 70 -22.23 -4.88 8.57
N ILE A 71 -22.95 -3.83 8.17
CA ILE A 71 -22.34 -2.59 7.68
C ILE A 71 -21.49 -1.96 8.78
N ASP A 72 -22.03 -1.82 10.00
CA ASP A 72 -21.30 -1.24 11.14
C ASP A 72 -20.01 -2.04 11.44
N LEU A 73 -20.07 -3.37 11.38
CA LEU A 73 -18.90 -4.24 11.53
C LEU A 73 -17.86 -4.04 10.43
N LEU A 74 -18.30 -3.90 9.17
CA LEU A 74 -17.40 -3.65 8.05
C LEU A 74 -16.72 -2.28 8.16
N GLU A 75 -17.44 -1.25 8.58
CA GLU A 75 -16.88 0.09 8.83
C GLU A 75 -15.86 0.05 9.98
N ALA A 76 -16.18 -0.61 11.09
CA ALA A 76 -15.27 -0.80 12.21
C ALA A 76 -14.00 -1.56 11.79
N HIS A 77 -14.14 -2.65 11.02
CA HIS A 77 -13.00 -3.39 10.49
C HIS A 77 -12.14 -2.53 9.56
N THR A 78 -12.76 -1.70 8.72
CA THR A 78 -12.04 -0.77 7.82
C THR A 78 -11.26 0.26 8.62
N LYS A 79 -11.85 0.82 9.69
CA LYS A 79 -11.18 1.73 10.61
C LYS A 79 -9.98 1.08 11.30
N VAL A 80 -10.14 -0.12 11.85
CA VAL A 80 -9.04 -0.88 12.46
C VAL A 80 -7.94 -1.17 11.44
N LYS A 81 -8.30 -1.50 10.20
CA LYS A 81 -7.33 -1.72 9.12
C LYS A 81 -6.55 -0.45 8.78
N ASP A 82 -7.22 0.71 8.75
CA ASP A 82 -6.57 2.01 8.52
C ASP A 82 -5.69 2.42 9.69
N GLU A 83 -6.13 2.20 10.93
CA GLU A 83 -5.32 2.39 12.14
C GLU A 83 -4.08 1.48 12.11
N LEU A 84 -4.23 0.20 11.74
CA LEU A 84 -3.11 -0.74 11.60
C LEU A 84 -2.16 -0.32 10.46
N ALA A 85 -2.69 0.23 9.37
CA ALA A 85 -1.87 0.78 8.29
C ALA A 85 -1.11 2.02 8.74
N GLN A 86 -1.75 2.92 9.50
CA GLN A 86 -1.11 4.10 10.10
C GLN A 86 -0.05 3.70 11.14
N GLU A 87 -0.31 2.72 11.99
CA GLU A 87 0.66 2.18 12.94
C GLU A 87 1.79 1.43 12.25
N ARG A 88 1.55 0.73 11.13
CA ARG A 88 2.62 0.20 10.28
C ARG A 88 3.47 1.29 9.65
N ILE A 89 2.89 2.42 9.28
CA ILE A 89 3.62 3.58 8.74
C ILE A 89 4.40 4.28 9.85
N ARG A 90 3.82 4.45 11.05
CA ARG A 90 4.48 5.03 12.23
C ARG A 90 5.59 4.13 12.76
N GLY A 91 5.34 2.83 12.93
CA GLY A 91 6.30 1.82 13.40
C GLY A 91 7.36 1.45 12.35
N GLY A 92 7.03 1.57 11.05
CA GLY A 92 7.96 1.37 9.95
C GLY A 92 8.88 2.57 9.67
N SER A 93 8.60 3.74 10.25
CA SER A 93 9.37 4.96 9.98
C SER A 93 10.01 5.61 11.21
N ARG A 94 9.69 5.18 12.44
CA ARG A 94 10.39 5.64 13.65
C ARG A 94 11.43 4.61 14.07
N GLY A 95 12.67 4.86 13.65
CA GLY A 95 13.87 4.22 14.20
C GLY A 95 13.88 2.70 14.12
N SER A 96 13.46 2.09 13.00
CA SER A 96 13.74 0.67 12.76
C SER A 96 14.75 0.48 11.63
N ALA A 97 15.74 -0.36 11.86
CA ALA A 97 16.76 -0.74 10.89
C ALA A 97 16.40 -2.10 10.27
N LEU A 98 16.56 -2.22 8.95
CA LEU A 98 16.41 -3.50 8.26
C LEU A 98 17.79 -4.12 8.08
N ILE A 99 17.96 -5.35 8.53
CA ILE A 99 19.21 -6.10 8.40
C ILE A 99 18.96 -7.26 7.44
N TRP A 100 19.75 -7.34 6.37
CA TRP A 100 19.82 -8.54 5.54
C TRP A 100 20.79 -9.52 6.15
N VAL A 101 20.33 -10.75 6.34
CA VAL A 101 21.10 -11.88 6.84
C VAL A 101 21.17 -12.95 5.74
N THR A 102 22.38 -13.39 5.43
CA THR A 102 22.70 -14.39 4.40
C THR A 102 23.75 -15.37 4.89
N GLY A 103 23.88 -16.51 4.21
CA GLY A 103 24.86 -17.55 4.56
C GLY A 103 24.42 -18.43 5.72
N GLY A 104 25.36 -19.23 6.25
CA GLY A 104 25.07 -20.22 7.28
C GLY A 104 24.08 -21.29 6.79
N ASP A 105 23.05 -21.54 7.59
CA ASP A 105 21.96 -22.48 7.29
C ASP A 105 20.82 -21.85 6.46
N ILE A 106 20.93 -20.56 6.07
CA ILE A 106 20.00 -19.87 5.16
C ILE A 106 20.35 -20.25 3.71
N GLY A 107 19.90 -21.42 3.27
CA GLY A 107 20.01 -21.91 1.90
C GLY A 107 18.84 -21.50 1.00
N SER A 108 19.03 -21.59 -0.33
CA SER A 108 18.03 -21.21 -1.34
C SER A 108 16.74 -22.05 -1.33
N ASP A 109 16.80 -23.24 -0.73
CA ASP A 109 15.83 -24.32 -0.98
C ASP A 109 14.78 -24.46 0.12
N ASP A 110 15.06 -23.94 1.33
CA ASP A 110 14.14 -24.00 2.46
C ASP A 110 13.79 -22.59 2.97
N LYS A 111 12.67 -22.08 2.45
CA LYS A 111 12.07 -20.78 2.79
C LYS A 111 10.87 -20.93 3.73
N SER A 112 10.85 -21.98 4.54
CA SER A 112 9.76 -22.25 5.48
C SER A 112 9.66 -21.15 6.55
N SER A 113 8.43 -20.89 7.02
CA SER A 113 8.17 -19.96 8.11
C SER A 113 8.87 -20.38 9.41
N GLU A 114 8.98 -21.69 9.65
CA GLU A 114 9.64 -22.27 10.82
C GLU A 114 11.13 -21.94 10.84
N LYS A 115 11.83 -22.15 9.71
CA LYS A 115 13.25 -21.83 9.59
C LYS A 115 13.53 -20.34 9.73
N ARG A 116 12.66 -19.50 9.15
CA ARG A 116 12.71 -18.04 9.33
C ARG A 116 12.67 -17.66 10.82
N ILE A 117 11.72 -18.22 11.56
CA ILE A 117 11.53 -17.94 12.99
C ILE A 117 12.74 -18.46 13.77
N ALA A 118 13.20 -19.70 13.52
CA ALA A 118 14.33 -20.28 14.22
C ALA A 118 15.66 -19.52 14.02
N VAL A 119 15.95 -19.03 12.81
CA VAL A 119 17.12 -18.17 12.56
C VAL A 119 16.97 -16.83 13.27
N SER A 120 15.80 -16.19 13.12
CA SER A 120 15.48 -14.92 13.76
C SER A 120 15.63 -14.98 15.29
N ASP A 121 15.07 -16.00 15.93
CA ASP A 121 15.09 -16.17 17.38
C ASP A 121 16.50 -16.41 17.92
N ARG A 122 17.32 -17.21 17.23
CA ARG A 122 18.73 -17.39 17.60
C ARG A 122 19.49 -16.07 17.60
N ILE A 123 19.27 -15.24 16.57
CA ILE A 123 19.89 -13.92 16.45
C ILE A 123 19.36 -12.99 17.56
N ALA A 124 18.05 -12.97 17.81
CA ALA A 124 17.43 -12.16 18.87
C ALA A 124 17.97 -12.52 20.26
N GLN A 125 18.02 -13.81 20.59
CA GLN A 125 18.54 -14.30 21.88
C GLN A 125 20.00 -13.94 22.07
N LYS A 126 20.83 -14.10 21.02
CA LYS A 126 22.25 -13.74 21.07
C LYS A 126 22.47 -12.23 21.22
N ALA A 127 21.66 -11.42 20.54
CA ALA A 127 21.71 -9.97 20.58
C ALA A 127 21.07 -9.36 21.83
N LYS A 128 20.25 -10.14 22.56
CA LYS A 128 19.33 -9.64 23.61
C LYS A 128 18.48 -8.47 23.11
N ALA A 129 18.05 -8.55 21.85
CA ALA A 129 17.32 -7.49 21.17
C ALA A 129 15.96 -8.00 20.69
N THR A 130 14.99 -7.08 20.58
CA THR A 130 13.65 -7.42 20.10
C THR A 130 13.58 -7.30 18.58
N ILE A 131 13.26 -8.40 17.90
CA ILE A 131 12.98 -8.40 16.47
C ILE A 131 11.52 -7.98 16.27
N ARG A 132 11.32 -6.88 15.53
CA ARG A 132 9.99 -6.34 15.24
C ARG A 132 9.29 -7.08 14.09
N ASP A 133 10.06 -7.53 13.11
CA ASP A 133 9.54 -8.20 11.92
C ASP A 133 10.63 -9.06 11.26
N ASN A 134 10.25 -10.14 10.59
CA ASN A 134 11.15 -10.98 9.81
C ASN A 134 10.47 -11.54 8.54
N PHE A 135 11.21 -11.61 7.44
CA PHE A 135 10.68 -12.10 6.16
C PHE A 135 11.78 -12.61 5.22
N PHE A 136 11.46 -13.58 4.38
CA PHE A 136 12.34 -13.96 3.27
C PHE A 136 12.08 -13.07 2.05
N ALA A 137 13.13 -12.55 1.45
CA ALA A 137 13.08 -11.93 0.15
C ALA A 137 12.94 -12.98 -0.96
N LYS A 138 12.53 -12.52 -2.16
CA LYS A 138 12.40 -13.40 -3.34
C LYS A 138 13.70 -14.12 -3.69
N ASP A 139 14.83 -13.45 -3.48
CA ASP A 139 16.17 -13.97 -3.69
C ASP A 139 16.68 -14.87 -2.55
N GLY A 140 15.83 -15.19 -1.56
CA GLY A 140 16.15 -16.13 -0.47
C GLY A 140 16.86 -15.50 0.73
N ARG A 141 17.13 -14.19 0.71
CA ARG A 141 17.76 -13.52 1.86
C ARG A 141 16.77 -13.31 3.00
N LEU A 142 17.23 -13.44 4.24
CA LEU A 142 16.41 -13.17 5.42
C LEU A 142 16.50 -11.68 5.77
N GLY A 143 15.37 -10.99 5.78
CA GLY A 143 15.24 -9.62 6.25
C GLY A 143 14.74 -9.60 7.70
N ILE A 144 15.46 -8.92 8.58
CA ILE A 144 15.12 -8.75 10.00
C ILE A 144 14.98 -7.26 10.31
N ARG A 145 13.85 -6.83 10.88
CA ARG A 145 13.66 -5.46 11.36
C ARG A 145 13.87 -5.38 12.86
N VAL A 146 14.71 -4.44 13.28
CA VAL A 146 15.05 -4.18 14.69
C VAL A 146 14.99 -2.69 14.99
N SER A 147 15.08 -2.29 16.26
CA SER A 147 15.29 -0.89 16.61
C SER A 147 16.59 -0.36 16.02
N HIS A 148 16.68 0.93 15.72
CA HIS A 148 17.90 1.55 15.21
C HIS A 148 19.05 1.43 16.21
N ASP A 149 18.75 1.55 17.51
CA ASP A 149 19.74 1.41 18.58
C ASP A 149 20.32 -0.01 18.67
N ASP A 150 19.53 -1.01 18.29
CA ASP A 150 19.92 -2.43 18.34
C ASP A 150 20.62 -2.90 17.05
N GLN A 151 20.69 -2.07 16.01
CA GLN A 151 21.10 -2.50 14.67
C GLN A 151 22.52 -3.08 14.64
N ASP A 152 23.43 -2.50 15.42
CA ASP A 152 24.83 -2.92 15.47
C ASP A 152 25.01 -4.18 16.30
N VAL A 153 24.31 -4.27 17.44
CA VAL A 153 24.33 -5.45 18.32
C VAL A 153 23.78 -6.67 17.58
N VAL A 154 22.65 -6.50 16.88
CA VAL A 154 22.02 -7.57 16.09
C VAL A 154 22.88 -7.97 14.91
N ARG A 155 23.50 -7.01 14.20
CA ARG A 155 24.45 -7.30 13.13
C ARG A 155 25.64 -8.12 13.64
N GLN A 156 26.23 -7.74 14.77
CA GLN A 156 27.36 -8.45 15.37
C GLN A 156 26.95 -9.84 15.85
N ALA A 157 25.78 -9.98 16.47
CA ALA A 157 25.24 -11.26 16.91
C ALA A 157 25.07 -12.23 15.71
N ALA A 158 24.48 -11.77 14.60
CA ALA A 158 24.35 -12.56 13.39
C ALA A 158 25.71 -13.01 12.85
N ARG A 159 26.71 -12.11 12.80
CA ARG A 159 28.08 -12.46 12.39
C ARG A 159 28.75 -13.47 13.32
N SER A 160 28.53 -13.35 14.62
CA SER A 160 29.07 -14.31 15.61
C SER A 160 28.48 -15.72 15.46
N LEU A 161 27.28 -15.82 14.88
CA LEU A 161 26.60 -17.09 14.58
C LEU A 161 26.98 -17.65 13.18
N GLY A 162 27.92 -17.01 12.47
CA GLY A 162 28.37 -17.46 11.16
C GLY A 162 27.55 -16.93 9.98
N TYR A 163 26.68 -15.94 10.20
CA TYR A 163 25.92 -15.30 9.13
C TYR A 163 26.61 -14.06 8.59
N GLU A 164 26.44 -13.80 7.30
CA GLU A 164 26.70 -12.49 6.73
C GLU A 164 25.54 -11.55 7.05
N ALA A 165 25.83 -10.44 7.72
CA ALA A 165 24.82 -9.45 8.10
C ALA A 165 25.17 -8.05 7.57
N LYS A 166 24.21 -7.44 6.87
CA LYS A 166 24.30 -6.08 6.31
C LYS A 166 23.09 -5.24 6.74
N VAL A 167 23.34 -4.18 7.51
CA VAL A 167 22.32 -3.17 7.80
C VAL A 167 22.02 -2.38 6.53
N LEU A 168 20.75 -2.33 6.15
CA LEU A 168 20.22 -1.32 5.26
C LEU A 168 19.79 -0.14 6.10
N ASN A 169 20.58 0.93 6.01
CA ASN A 169 20.12 2.21 6.47
C ASN A 169 18.87 2.61 5.67
N PRO A 170 17.95 3.36 6.27
CA PRO A 170 16.86 4.00 5.53
C PRO A 170 17.42 4.63 4.26
N ILE A 171 16.77 4.39 3.12
CA ILE A 171 17.12 5.12 1.90
C ILE A 171 16.68 6.55 2.15
N GLU A 172 17.63 7.38 2.59
CA GLU A 172 17.39 8.78 2.84
C GLU A 172 16.97 9.45 1.52
N PRO A 173 15.88 10.23 1.53
CA PRO A 173 15.37 10.84 0.32
C PRO A 173 16.41 11.78 -0.28
N GLU A 174 16.62 11.63 -1.59
CA GLU A 174 17.42 12.55 -2.37
C GLU A 174 16.47 13.57 -2.99
N LEU A 175 16.60 14.82 -2.61
CA LEU A 175 15.90 15.96 -3.19
C LEU A 175 16.65 16.47 -4.42
N PHE A 176 15.89 17.00 -5.37
CA PHE A 176 16.36 17.56 -6.62
C PHE A 176 15.89 19.01 -6.74
N ALA A 177 16.84 19.93 -6.91
CA ALA A 177 16.58 21.33 -7.20
C ALA A 177 16.98 21.63 -8.65
N ARG A 178 16.06 22.24 -9.41
CA ARG A 178 16.35 22.76 -10.76
C ARG A 178 16.87 24.20 -10.68
N ASP A 179 17.69 24.55 -11.66
CA ASP A 179 18.13 25.91 -11.95
C ASP A 179 18.71 26.66 -10.71
N VAL A 180 19.56 25.95 -9.96
CA VAL A 180 20.25 26.51 -8.77
C VAL A 180 21.27 27.60 -9.12
N GLY A 181 21.66 27.72 -10.40
CA GLY A 181 22.62 28.73 -10.85
C GLY A 181 23.99 28.59 -10.17
N ASN A 182 24.46 29.69 -9.58
CA ASN A 182 25.79 29.79 -8.94
C ASN A 182 25.79 29.50 -7.43
N VAL A 183 24.71 28.90 -6.91
CA VAL A 183 24.68 28.46 -5.51
C VAL A 183 25.74 27.35 -5.31
N SER A 184 26.57 27.49 -4.28
CA SER A 184 27.59 26.50 -3.93
C SER A 184 26.99 25.33 -3.13
N ASP A 185 27.70 24.19 -3.15
CA ASP A 185 27.31 23.02 -2.37
C ASP A 185 27.26 23.33 -0.86
N ASP A 186 28.15 24.19 -0.37
CA ASP A 186 28.19 24.57 1.04
C ASP A 186 27.06 25.52 1.43
N SER A 187 26.69 26.47 0.56
CA SER A 187 25.50 27.30 0.79
C SER A 187 24.21 26.48 0.79
N LEU A 188 24.14 25.39 0.01
CA LEU A 188 23.02 24.44 0.08
C LEU A 188 23.01 23.67 1.40
N LYS A 189 24.17 23.19 1.87
CA LYS A 189 24.27 22.50 3.17
C LYS A 189 23.87 23.43 4.30
N GLU A 190 24.36 24.66 4.31
CA GLU A 190 24.05 25.66 5.34
C GLU A 190 22.55 26.00 5.36
N ALA A 191 21.95 26.22 4.20
CA ALA A 191 20.52 26.52 4.08
C ALA A 191 19.60 25.38 4.56
N ILE A 192 20.07 24.13 4.48
CA ILE A 192 19.30 22.94 4.88
C ILE A 192 19.64 22.54 6.32
N GLY A 193 20.80 22.95 6.83
CA GLY A 193 21.25 22.72 8.19
C GLY A 193 21.49 21.24 8.49
N GLU A 194 21.22 20.84 9.74
CA GLU A 194 21.47 19.50 10.26
C GLU A 194 20.64 18.38 9.59
N ALA A 195 19.65 18.75 8.78
CA ALA A 195 18.90 17.81 7.97
C ALA A 195 19.69 17.33 6.74
N CYS A 196 20.72 18.07 6.31
CA CYS A 196 21.51 17.77 5.13
C CYS A 196 22.56 16.69 5.44
N LEU A 197 22.47 15.57 4.72
CA LEU A 197 23.49 14.51 4.78
C LEU A 197 24.58 14.74 3.74
N THR A 198 24.17 15.04 2.51
CA THR A 198 25.08 15.37 1.41
C THR A 198 24.40 16.31 0.43
N ALA A 199 25.11 17.32 -0.08
CA ALA A 199 24.67 18.14 -1.20
C ALA A 199 25.73 18.12 -2.29
N HIS A 200 25.31 18.00 -3.55
CA HIS A 200 26.21 18.13 -4.70
C HIS A 200 25.50 18.72 -5.91
N ARG A 201 26.22 19.55 -6.66
CA ARG A 201 25.74 20.16 -7.91
C ARG A 201 26.16 19.35 -9.13
N LYS A 202 25.28 19.32 -10.13
CA LYS A 202 25.56 18.81 -11.49
C LYS A 202 25.02 19.79 -12.53
N GLY A 203 25.90 20.68 -13.00
CA GLY A 203 25.53 21.77 -13.91
C GLY A 203 24.63 22.80 -13.21
N LEU A 204 23.47 23.09 -13.79
CA LEU A 204 22.46 23.99 -13.23
C LEU A 204 21.54 23.32 -12.20
N ASN A 205 21.75 22.05 -11.87
CA ASN A 205 20.90 21.30 -10.95
C ASN A 205 21.65 20.93 -9.68
N ALA A 206 20.95 20.85 -8.55
CA ALA A 206 21.49 20.32 -7.30
C ALA A 206 20.75 19.07 -6.83
N PHE A 207 21.48 18.20 -6.16
CA PHE A 207 20.97 17.01 -5.51
C PHE A 207 21.35 17.04 -4.04
N VAL A 208 20.37 16.88 -3.16
CA VAL A 208 20.58 16.93 -1.72
C VAL A 208 19.98 15.70 -1.07
N ARG A 209 20.77 14.89 -0.39
CA ARG A 209 20.25 13.85 0.51
C ARG A 209 19.95 14.46 1.86
N VAL A 210 18.73 14.25 2.33
CA VAL A 210 18.26 14.81 3.59
C VAL A 210 17.67 13.71 4.46
N LYS A 211 17.62 13.96 5.77
CA LYS A 211 16.89 13.11 6.71
C LYS A 211 15.42 13.03 6.28
N LYS A 212 14.86 11.82 6.29
CA LYS A 212 13.46 11.56 5.90
C LYS A 212 12.44 12.49 6.57
N GLU A 213 12.64 12.81 7.84
CA GLU A 213 11.76 13.67 8.64
C GLU A 213 11.67 15.09 8.07
N SER A 214 12.79 15.63 7.58
CA SER A 214 12.88 16.98 7.02
C SER A 214 12.52 17.03 5.53
N ALA A 215 12.45 15.90 4.84
CA ALA A 215 12.20 15.87 3.41
C ALA A 215 10.84 16.46 3.05
N VAL A 216 9.80 16.15 3.83
CA VAL A 216 8.42 16.61 3.56
C VAL A 216 8.30 18.11 3.75
N SER A 217 8.89 18.67 4.80
CA SER A 217 8.89 20.12 5.05
C SER A 217 9.68 20.86 3.96
N LEU A 218 10.87 20.37 3.61
CA LEU A 218 11.71 20.98 2.58
C LEU A 218 11.04 20.96 1.20
N ILE A 219 10.32 19.90 0.84
CA ILE A 219 9.54 19.84 -0.42
C ILE A 219 8.41 20.87 -0.44
N LYS A 220 7.72 21.04 0.69
CA LYS A 220 6.58 21.97 0.80
C LYS A 220 7.02 23.43 0.82
N GLU A 221 8.02 23.74 1.64
CA GLU A 221 8.47 25.11 1.91
C GLU A 221 9.51 25.58 0.88
N GLY A 222 10.33 24.66 0.36
CA GLY A 222 11.49 24.97 -0.47
C GLY A 222 12.74 25.23 0.38
N VAL A 223 13.90 25.26 -0.28
CA VAL A 223 15.20 25.55 0.37
C VAL A 223 15.55 27.00 0.11
N LYS A 224 15.64 27.82 1.18
CA LYS A 224 16.02 29.22 1.06
C LYS A 224 17.54 29.38 1.12
N VAL A 225 18.15 29.78 0.00
CA VAL A 225 19.59 30.05 -0.08
C VAL A 225 19.80 31.54 -0.35
N GLY A 226 20.23 32.29 0.67
CA GLY A 226 20.29 33.75 0.63
C GLY A 226 18.91 34.36 0.33
N TRP A 227 18.81 35.09 -0.77
CA TRP A 227 17.57 35.73 -1.24
C TRP A 227 16.71 34.84 -2.15
N ARG A 228 17.21 33.65 -2.54
CA ARG A 228 16.52 32.76 -3.48
C ARG A 228 15.79 31.64 -2.74
N LEU A 229 14.58 31.34 -3.20
CA LEU A 229 13.83 30.16 -2.78
C LEU A 229 13.95 29.08 -3.86
N LEU A 230 14.65 27.99 -3.55
CA LEU A 230 14.78 26.84 -4.42
C LEU A 230 13.62 25.88 -4.20
N ARG A 231 12.87 25.59 -5.27
CA ARG A 231 11.87 24.53 -5.24
C ARG A 231 12.57 23.19 -5.38
N VAL A 232 12.44 22.37 -4.34
CA VAL A 232 13.01 21.02 -4.30
C VAL A 232 11.91 19.99 -4.47
N GLU A 233 12.21 18.97 -5.27
CA GLU A 233 11.32 17.83 -5.50
C GLU A 233 12.02 16.55 -5.05
N GLU A 234 11.29 15.60 -4.49
CA GLU A 234 11.88 14.28 -4.24
C GLU A 234 12.29 13.62 -5.55
N LYS A 235 13.55 13.22 -5.64
CA LYS A 235 14.11 12.57 -6.82
C LYS A 235 13.57 11.15 -6.93
N HIS A 236 12.45 11.04 -7.63
CA HIS A 236 11.88 9.76 -8.01
C HIS A 236 12.72 9.13 -9.12
N ARG A 237 13.87 8.52 -8.78
CA ARG A 237 14.57 7.62 -9.71
C ARG A 237 13.79 6.30 -9.78
N LYS A 238 12.71 6.29 -10.57
CA LYS A 238 12.16 5.01 -11.03
C LYS A 238 13.24 4.39 -11.91
N ARG A 239 13.54 3.11 -11.67
CA ARG A 239 14.37 2.36 -12.61
C ARG A 239 13.64 2.42 -13.95
N MET A 240 14.34 2.86 -14.99
CA MET A 240 13.86 2.81 -16.35
C MET A 240 14.96 2.29 -17.27
N CYS A 241 14.59 1.47 -18.25
CA CYS A 241 15.50 1.11 -19.33
C CYS A 241 15.54 2.27 -20.32
N PHE A 242 16.71 2.89 -20.51
CA PHE A 242 16.85 3.99 -21.47
C PHE A 242 16.79 3.56 -22.95
N LYS A 243 16.81 2.25 -23.22
CA LYS A 243 16.64 1.70 -24.58
C LYS A 243 15.17 1.49 -24.91
N CYS A 244 14.44 0.68 -24.14
CA CYS A 244 13.05 0.35 -24.45
C CYS A 244 12.00 1.19 -23.69
N CYS A 245 12.46 2.08 -22.79
CA CYS A 245 11.62 2.90 -21.92
C CYS A 245 10.75 2.13 -20.90
N ALA A 246 11.01 0.84 -20.66
CA ALA A 246 10.33 0.07 -19.60
C ALA A 246 10.62 0.66 -18.21
N ILE A 247 9.60 0.74 -17.35
CA ILE A 247 9.67 1.38 -16.03
C ILE A 247 9.50 0.34 -14.91
N GLY A 248 10.02 0.63 -13.73
CA GLY A 248 9.67 -0.03 -12.48
C GLY A 248 10.19 -1.46 -12.39
N LYS A 249 9.27 -2.43 -12.21
CA LYS A 249 9.64 -3.85 -12.04
C LYS A 249 10.17 -4.50 -13.32
N GLU A 250 9.79 -3.96 -14.48
CA GLU A 250 10.21 -4.45 -15.80
C GLU A 250 11.46 -3.71 -16.31
N ALA A 251 11.93 -2.71 -15.56
CA ALA A 251 13.11 -1.96 -15.91
C ALA A 251 14.39 -2.79 -15.70
N HIS A 252 15.15 -2.93 -16.79
CA HIS A 252 16.46 -3.56 -16.87
C HIS A 252 17.49 -2.53 -17.36
N LYS A 253 18.78 -2.87 -17.33
CA LYS A 253 19.81 -1.98 -17.86
C LYS A 253 19.73 -1.93 -19.38
N ALA A 254 20.05 -0.79 -19.98
CA ALA A 254 20.06 -0.64 -21.44
C ALA A 254 20.99 -1.67 -22.14
N ASN A 255 22.09 -2.04 -21.48
CA ASN A 255 23.07 -3.01 -22.00
C ASN A 255 22.55 -4.45 -22.00
N GLU A 256 21.54 -4.74 -21.19
CA GLU A 256 20.91 -6.07 -21.06
C GLU A 256 19.57 -6.12 -21.84
N CYS A 257 19.29 -5.09 -22.63
CA CYS A 257 18.01 -4.91 -23.31
C CYS A 257 18.05 -5.48 -24.74
N ASN A 258 17.29 -6.55 -24.96
CA ASN A 258 17.09 -7.16 -26.28
C ASN A 258 15.96 -6.51 -27.08
N MET A 259 15.29 -5.51 -26.53
CA MET A 259 14.18 -4.81 -27.20
C MET A 259 14.70 -3.70 -28.13
N VAL A 260 13.88 -3.35 -29.12
CA VAL A 260 14.16 -2.24 -30.03
C VAL A 260 14.20 -0.92 -29.24
N ALA A 261 15.15 -0.06 -29.60
CA ALA A 261 15.29 1.25 -28.98
C ALA A 261 14.09 2.15 -29.34
N LYS A 262 13.43 2.71 -28.33
CA LYS A 262 12.29 3.60 -28.47
C LYS A 262 12.67 4.99 -27.98
N CYS A 263 12.30 6.00 -28.74
CA CYS A 263 12.51 7.39 -28.36
C CYS A 263 11.70 7.74 -27.11
N TYR A 264 12.36 8.21 -26.04
CA TYR A 264 11.68 8.59 -24.79
C TYR A 264 10.76 9.81 -24.93
N LYS A 265 10.85 10.57 -26.04
CA LYS A 265 9.99 11.74 -26.32
C LYS A 265 8.71 11.34 -27.05
N CYS A 266 8.78 10.49 -28.07
CA CYS A 266 7.64 10.19 -28.94
C CYS A 266 7.29 8.69 -29.08
N ALA A 267 7.97 7.81 -28.34
CA ALA A 267 7.79 6.36 -28.33
C ALA A 267 8.02 5.64 -29.68
N ARG A 268 8.42 6.34 -30.74
CA ARG A 268 8.75 5.75 -32.05
C ARG A 268 10.17 5.18 -32.06
N GLU A 269 10.37 4.19 -32.92
CA GLU A 269 11.65 3.55 -33.18
C GLU A 269 12.41 4.31 -34.28
N GLY A 270 13.70 4.00 -34.46
CA GLY A 270 14.52 4.57 -35.54
C GLY A 270 15.19 5.91 -35.24
N HIS A 271 15.05 6.46 -34.02
CA HIS A 271 15.80 7.63 -33.59
C HIS A 271 15.95 7.71 -32.06
N GLU A 272 16.97 8.44 -31.62
CA GLU A 272 17.17 8.77 -30.20
C GLU A 272 16.46 10.07 -29.83
N GLY A 273 16.17 10.27 -28.54
CA GLY A 273 15.46 11.48 -28.10
C GLY A 273 16.21 12.79 -28.36
N GLY A 274 17.54 12.76 -28.56
CA GLY A 274 18.31 13.91 -29.02
C GLY A 274 17.91 14.36 -30.43
N ASN A 275 17.69 13.40 -31.34
CA ASN A 275 17.36 13.62 -32.75
C ASN A 275 15.86 13.37 -33.03
N CYS A 276 15.00 13.64 -32.05
CA CYS A 276 13.57 13.48 -32.24
C CYS A 276 13.06 14.54 -33.23
N PRO A 277 12.41 14.15 -34.35
CA PRO A 277 12.01 15.07 -35.43
C PRO A 277 10.89 16.06 -35.06
N GLY A 278 10.63 16.27 -33.77
CA GLY A 278 9.48 17.04 -33.28
C GLY A 278 8.16 16.28 -33.46
N GLY A 279 7.22 16.53 -32.54
CA GLY A 279 5.90 15.90 -32.54
C GLY A 279 5.29 15.85 -31.14
N ILE A 280 4.02 15.44 -31.06
CA ILE A 280 3.31 15.24 -29.79
C ILE A 280 4.09 14.22 -28.95
N ALA A 281 4.41 14.61 -27.71
CA ALA A 281 5.11 13.72 -26.80
C ALA A 281 4.20 12.52 -26.49
N LYS A 282 4.68 11.30 -26.70
CA LYS A 282 3.92 10.09 -26.42
C LYS A 282 4.71 9.16 -25.53
N CYS A 283 4.04 8.65 -24.50
CA CYS A 283 4.67 7.76 -23.55
C CYS A 283 4.75 6.33 -24.12
N ALA A 284 5.93 5.72 -24.08
CA ALA A 284 6.11 4.34 -24.54
C ALA A 284 5.34 3.31 -23.70
N ASN A 285 4.95 3.66 -22.47
CA ASN A 285 4.30 2.73 -21.53
C ASN A 285 2.77 2.85 -21.52
N CYS A 286 2.21 4.07 -21.48
CA CYS A 286 0.76 4.28 -21.44
C CYS A 286 0.18 4.87 -22.74
N ARG A 287 1.01 5.23 -23.72
CA ARG A 287 0.62 5.84 -25.00
C ARG A 287 -0.07 7.21 -24.93
N GLU A 288 -0.24 7.75 -23.72
CA GLU A 288 -0.77 9.09 -23.46
C GLU A 288 0.22 10.22 -23.83
N GLU A 289 -0.31 11.44 -23.88
CA GLU A 289 0.41 12.66 -24.26
C GLU A 289 1.34 13.18 -23.16
N HIS A 290 2.46 12.51 -22.96
CA HIS A 290 3.59 12.98 -22.15
C HIS A 290 4.86 12.19 -22.48
N ARG A 291 6.02 12.63 -22.00
CA ARG A 291 7.29 11.91 -22.24
C ARG A 291 7.35 10.64 -21.40
N ALA A 292 8.06 9.62 -21.87
CA ALA A 292 8.25 8.37 -21.12
C ALA A 292 9.01 8.58 -19.79
N ILE A 293 9.83 9.63 -19.71
CA ILE A 293 10.59 10.00 -18.51
C ILE A 293 9.73 10.71 -17.45
N ASP A 294 8.55 11.21 -17.81
CA ASP A 294 7.65 11.94 -16.91
C ASP A 294 6.82 10.97 -16.06
N HIS A 295 7.53 10.26 -15.18
CA HIS A 295 7.00 9.19 -14.33
C HIS A 295 5.89 9.60 -13.34
N LYS A 296 5.69 10.91 -13.17
CA LYS A 296 4.65 11.51 -12.30
C LYS A 296 3.28 11.53 -12.99
N VAL A 297 3.27 11.66 -14.31
CA VAL A 297 2.03 11.76 -15.10
C VAL A 297 1.62 10.39 -15.65
N CYS A 298 2.59 9.48 -15.82
CA CYS A 298 2.34 8.16 -16.35
C CYS A 298 1.53 7.26 -15.39
N PRO A 299 0.29 6.84 -15.72
CA PRO A 299 -0.52 5.99 -14.86
C PRO A 299 0.09 4.60 -14.64
N VAL A 300 0.86 4.09 -15.61
CA VAL A 300 1.60 2.83 -15.48
C VAL A 300 2.73 2.97 -14.46
N ALA A 301 3.48 4.07 -14.54
CA ALA A 301 4.56 4.34 -13.60
C ALA A 301 4.01 4.56 -12.18
N LEU A 302 2.85 5.20 -12.02
CA LEU A 302 2.19 5.40 -10.72
C LEU A 302 1.68 4.09 -10.11
N ARG A 303 1.06 3.22 -10.91
CA ARG A 303 0.61 1.88 -10.46
C ARG A 303 1.75 1.02 -9.95
N GLN A 304 2.89 1.04 -10.65
CA GLN A 304 4.04 0.23 -10.25
C GLN A 304 4.78 0.77 -9.00
N SER A 305 4.51 2.02 -8.58
CA SER A 305 5.10 2.60 -7.36
C SER A 305 4.41 2.20 -6.05
N GLY A 306 3.26 1.51 -6.07
CA GLY A 306 2.55 1.11 -4.84
C GLY A 306 1.98 2.28 -4.03
N LEU A 307 2.01 3.50 -4.56
CA LEU A 307 1.22 4.62 -4.05
C LEU A 307 -0.22 4.40 -4.50
N GLY A 308 -1.11 4.18 -3.52
CA GLY A 308 -2.51 3.83 -3.74
C GLY A 308 -3.20 4.76 -4.73
N TRP A 309 -3.99 4.15 -5.61
CA TRP A 309 -5.06 4.84 -6.33
C TRP A 309 -6.05 5.42 -5.33
N GLY A 310 -5.90 6.68 -4.97
CA GLY A 310 -6.88 7.35 -4.13
C GLY A 310 -6.42 8.74 -3.75
N THR A 311 -6.56 9.70 -4.68
CA THR A 311 -6.84 11.15 -4.40
C THR A 311 -6.65 12.11 -5.60
N TRP A 312 -6.35 11.66 -6.82
CA TRP A 312 -6.10 12.60 -7.95
C TRP A 312 -7.11 12.54 -9.11
N ALA A 313 -8.18 11.75 -8.99
CA ALA A 313 -9.26 11.75 -9.95
C ALA A 313 -10.41 12.61 -9.43
N LEU A 314 -10.27 13.94 -9.49
CA LEU A 314 -11.35 14.94 -9.49
C LEU A 314 -10.68 16.32 -9.59
N GLY A 315 -10.47 16.81 -10.81
CA GLY A 315 -9.92 18.16 -11.00
C GLY A 315 -9.21 18.41 -12.33
N SER A 316 -9.78 17.98 -13.45
CA SER A 316 -9.41 18.50 -14.79
C SER A 316 -10.54 18.19 -15.78
N SER A 317 -11.71 18.76 -15.51
CA SER A 317 -12.76 18.93 -16.52
C SER A 317 -13.19 20.39 -16.48
N ALA A 318 -12.31 21.27 -16.95
CA ALA A 318 -12.63 22.66 -17.21
C ALA A 318 -12.00 23.07 -18.54
N GLY A 319 -12.86 23.44 -19.49
CA GLY A 319 -12.52 24.27 -20.63
C GLY A 319 -12.25 23.53 -21.93
N LEU A 320 -13.32 23.13 -22.63
CA LEU A 320 -13.40 23.11 -24.10
C LEU A 320 -14.89 23.04 -24.54
N ARG A 321 -15.57 24.18 -24.46
CA ARG A 321 -16.62 24.61 -25.40
C ARG A 321 -16.29 26.10 -25.63
N GLY A 322 -16.05 26.62 -26.82
CA GLY A 322 -16.51 26.21 -28.13
C GLY A 322 -17.51 27.26 -28.61
N ARG A 323 -16.97 28.36 -29.16
CA ARG A 323 -17.62 29.54 -29.77
C ARG A 323 -18.41 30.48 -28.86
#